data_AF-A0A9D1NI87-F1
#
_entry.id   AF-A0A9D1NI87-F1
#
_cell.length_a   1.000
_cell.length_b   1.000
_cell.length_c   1.000
_cell.angle_alpha   90.00
_cell.angle_beta   90.00
_cell.angle_gamma   90.00
#
_symmetry.space_group_name_H-M   'P 1'
#
loop_
_entity.id
_entity.type
_entity.pdbx_description
1 polymer ?
#
loop_
_entity_poly.entity_id
_entity_poly.type
_entity_poly.pdbx_seq_one_letter_code
_entity_poly.pdbx_strand_id
1 'polypeptide(L)'
;MQLETKPDFLCTGCSGSLIWQTPAIFRELALPIVKRVTDLAYADGMFTHVHSCGPEAELVEILANETHLTVIDPLEIPPMGNCNLKEIKQKFGDKIVLKGNLYTTDVMLNGTPEQVRDAAKRAIDDAAEGGGFILSTGDQCGRDTPKENLFAMIETARTYGKY
;
A
#
# COMPACT_ATOMS: atom_id res chain seq x y z
N MET A 1 1.21 19.04 16.49
CA MET A 1 1.85 19.98 15.55
C MET A 1 0.83 21.08 15.27
N GLN A 2 1.10 22.35 15.56
CA GLN A 2 0.11 23.40 15.27
C GLN A 2 0.21 23.82 13.81
N LEU A 3 -0.42 23.03 12.93
CA LEU A 3 -0.67 23.45 11.55
C LEU A 3 -1.91 24.34 11.52
N GLU A 4 -1.83 25.46 10.79
CA GLU A 4 -2.98 26.32 10.51
C GLU A 4 -4.07 25.57 9.71
N THR A 5 -3.63 24.65 8.83
CA THR A 5 -4.50 23.74 8.07
C THR A 5 -4.13 22.30 8.40
N LYS A 6 -5.06 21.52 8.94
CA LYS A 6 -4.85 20.09 9.25
C LYS A 6 -5.22 19.23 8.04
N PRO A 7 -4.26 18.62 7.32
CA PRO A 7 -4.59 17.71 6.23
C PRO A 7 -5.10 16.37 6.78
N ASP A 8 -5.92 15.66 6.00
CA ASP A 8 -6.45 14.34 6.40
C ASP A 8 -5.36 13.26 6.44
N PHE A 9 -4.39 13.36 5.54
CA PHE A 9 -3.24 12.46 5.44
C PHE A 9 -1.96 13.24 5.21
N LEU A 10 -0.86 12.73 5.77
CA LEU A 10 0.49 13.19 5.49
C LEU A 10 1.26 12.09 4.76
N CYS A 11 1.57 12.33 3.49
CA CYS A 11 2.46 11.45 2.73
C CYS A 11 3.91 11.71 3.13
N THR A 12 4.68 10.65 3.34
CA THR A 12 6.10 10.72 3.72
C THR A 12 6.90 9.59 3.06
N GLY A 13 8.20 9.53 3.33
CA GLY A 13 9.11 8.58 2.71
C GLY A 13 9.50 8.93 1.28
N CYS A 14 10.07 7.95 0.58
CA CYS A 14 10.49 8.06 -0.81
C CYS A 14 10.06 6.79 -1.58
N SER A 15 9.65 6.96 -2.84
CA SER A 15 9.38 5.80 -3.69
C SER A 15 10.67 5.04 -4.04
N GLY A 16 10.58 3.73 -4.20
CA GLY A 16 11.73 2.89 -4.52
C GLY A 16 12.74 2.77 -3.38
N SER A 17 12.27 2.81 -2.13
CA SER A 17 13.12 2.84 -0.93
C SER A 17 14.05 1.63 -0.80
N LEU A 18 13.81 0.51 -1.48
CA LEU A 18 14.70 -0.65 -1.50
C LEU A 18 15.04 -1.13 -2.92
N ILE A 19 14.81 -0.32 -3.95
CA ILE A 19 15.17 -0.68 -5.34
C ILE A 19 16.68 -0.54 -5.56
N TRP A 20 17.24 0.62 -5.21
CA TRP A 20 18.66 0.97 -5.49
C TRP A 20 19.51 1.11 -4.22
N GLN A 21 18.96 0.78 -3.06
CA GLN A 21 19.66 0.89 -1.77
C GLN A 21 19.35 -0.29 -0.88
N THR A 22 20.32 -0.64 -0.02
CA THR A 22 20.19 -1.76 0.90
C THR A 22 19.38 -1.36 2.14
N PRO A 23 18.84 -2.34 2.90
CA PRO A 23 18.20 -2.07 4.18
C PRO A 23 19.10 -1.29 5.16
N ALA A 24 20.42 -1.52 5.12
CA ALA A 24 21.38 -0.78 5.95
C ALA A 24 21.39 0.72 5.62
N ILE A 25 21.41 1.08 4.33
CA ILE A 25 21.36 2.48 3.88
C ILE A 25 20.00 3.11 4.25
N PHE A 26 18.89 2.38 4.04
CA PHE A 26 17.57 2.85 4.43
C PHE A 26 17.50 3.15 5.94
N ARG A 27 18.03 2.25 6.78
CA ARG A 27 18.05 2.40 8.24
C ARG A 27 18.90 3.59 8.70
N GLU A 28 20.03 3.84 8.04
CA GLU A 28 20.91 4.95 8.39
C GLU A 28 20.32 6.30 7.97
N LEU A 29 19.79 6.41 6.75
CA LEU A 29 19.48 7.70 6.14
C LEU A 29 17.99 8.05 6.14
N ALA A 30 17.10 7.08 5.90
CA ALA A 30 15.68 7.33 5.65
C ALA A 30 14.79 7.02 6.87
N LEU A 31 15.03 5.90 7.56
CA LEU A 31 14.22 5.46 8.69
C LEU A 31 14.13 6.52 9.81
N PRO A 32 15.20 7.23 10.22
CA PRO A 32 15.10 8.23 11.27
C PRO A 32 14.14 9.37 10.90
N ILE A 33 14.08 9.74 9.62
CA ILE A 33 13.19 10.78 9.10
C ILE A 33 11.75 10.28 9.07
N VAL A 34 11.50 9.09 8.51
CA VAL A 34 10.16 8.49 8.46
C VAL A 34 9.60 8.29 9.87
N LYS A 35 10.42 7.79 10.80
CA LYS A 35 10.04 7.65 12.22
C LYS A 35 9.69 8.99 12.84
N ARG A 36 10.53 10.02 12.65
CA ARG A 36 10.28 11.36 13.19
C ARG A 36 8.96 11.96 12.70
N VAL A 37 8.67 11.80 11.40
CA VAL A 37 7.45 12.33 10.79
C VAL A 37 6.22 11.58 11.28
N THR A 38 6.28 10.24 11.31
CA THR A 38 5.16 9.41 11.78
C THR A 38 4.88 9.61 13.27
N ASP A 39 5.90 9.77 14.11
CA ASP A 39 5.72 10.08 15.55
C ASP A 39 5.00 11.43 15.75
N LEU A 40 5.36 12.46 14.96
CA LEU A 40 4.71 13.77 15.02
C LEU A 40 3.24 13.72 14.59
N ALA A 41 2.97 13.00 13.50
CA ALA A 41 1.62 12.83 12.98
C ALA A 41 0.74 12.03 13.96
N TYR A 42 1.28 10.95 14.50
CA TYR A 42 0.60 10.12 15.51
C TYR A 42 0.22 10.92 16.76
N ALA A 43 1.14 11.75 17.27
CA ALA A 43 0.87 12.62 18.42
C ALA A 43 -0.21 13.69 18.14
N ASP A 44 -0.49 14.00 16.87
CA ASP A 44 -1.54 14.93 16.45
C ASP A 44 -2.83 14.22 15.99
N GLY A 45 -2.87 12.88 16.05
CA GLY A 45 -3.98 12.08 15.53
C GLY A 45 -4.16 12.19 14.02
N MET A 46 -3.06 12.39 13.28
CA MET A 46 -3.04 12.42 11.81
C MET A 46 -2.58 11.09 11.23
N PHE A 47 -3.16 10.70 10.10
CA PHE A 47 -2.75 9.50 9.38
C PHE A 47 -1.56 9.78 8.46
N THR A 48 -0.70 8.79 8.30
CA THR A 48 0.48 8.85 7.43
C THR A 48 0.46 7.80 6.35
N HIS A 49 1.03 8.13 5.20
CA HIS A 49 1.09 7.23 4.04
C HIS A 49 2.50 7.19 3.47
N VAL A 50 3.03 5.98 3.27
CA VAL A 50 4.29 5.76 2.54
C VAL A 50 3.97 4.94 1.29
N HIS A 51 4.46 5.46 0.17
CA HIS A 51 4.47 4.76 -1.10
C HIS A 51 5.90 4.35 -1.45
N SER A 52 6.12 3.08 -1.79
CA SER A 52 7.41 2.60 -2.29
C SER A 52 7.26 1.49 -3.31
N CYS A 53 7.40 1.81 -4.60
CA CYS A 53 7.48 0.79 -5.65
C CYS A 53 8.64 -0.20 -5.40
N GLY A 54 8.56 -1.35 -6.06
CA GLY A 54 9.64 -2.32 -6.14
C GLY A 54 9.49 -3.47 -5.14
N PRO A 55 10.60 -4.01 -4.59
CA PRO A 55 10.54 -5.01 -3.53
C PRO A 55 10.46 -4.33 -2.15
N GLU A 56 9.26 -4.19 -1.59
CA GLU A 56 9.06 -3.58 -0.27
C GLU A 56 8.73 -4.53 0.89
N ALA A 57 8.75 -5.86 0.75
CA ALA A 57 8.37 -6.76 1.84
C ALA A 57 9.16 -6.52 3.16
N GLU A 58 10.48 -6.31 3.07
CA GLU A 58 11.32 -5.95 4.23
C GLU A 58 11.04 -4.53 4.74
N LEU A 59 10.69 -3.60 3.84
CA LEU A 59 10.30 -2.25 4.22
C LEU A 59 9.00 -2.26 5.03
N VAL A 60 8.02 -3.10 4.66
CA VAL A 60 6.78 -3.27 5.44
C VAL A 60 7.11 -3.73 6.86
N GLU A 61 8.00 -4.72 7.00
CA GLU A 61 8.43 -5.22 8.31
C GLU A 61 9.09 -4.11 9.16
N ILE A 62 10.01 -3.35 8.58
CA ILE A 62 10.70 -2.26 9.27
C ILE A 62 9.68 -1.20 9.72
N LEU A 63 8.83 -0.73 8.81
CA LEU A 63 7.91 0.37 9.09
C LEU A 63 6.81 -0.03 10.07
N ALA A 64 6.26 -1.24 9.95
CA ALA A 64 5.23 -1.76 10.85
C ALA A 64 5.74 -1.98 12.28
N ASN A 65 7.03 -2.27 12.46
CA ASN A 65 7.61 -2.55 13.79
C ASN A 65 8.27 -1.33 14.44
N GLU A 66 8.78 -0.40 13.64
CA GLU A 66 9.68 0.65 14.14
C GLU A 66 9.11 2.07 14.01
N THR A 67 7.91 2.23 13.43
CA THR A 67 7.30 3.55 13.20
C THR A 67 5.81 3.56 13.57
N HIS A 68 5.18 4.74 13.59
CA HIS A 68 3.73 4.89 13.71
C HIS A 68 3.07 5.10 12.33
N LEU A 69 3.63 4.50 11.27
CA LEU A 69 3.09 4.61 9.93
C LEU A 69 1.66 4.04 9.88
N THR A 70 0.73 4.78 9.28
CA THR A 70 -0.67 4.33 9.15
C THR A 70 -0.87 3.43 7.94
N VAL A 71 -0.44 3.85 6.76
CA VAL A 71 -0.74 3.18 5.48
C VAL A 71 0.54 2.96 4.68
N ILE A 72 0.66 1.78 4.07
CA ILE A 72 1.70 1.48 3.07
C ILE A 72 1.10 0.95 1.78
N ASP A 73 1.64 1.41 0.66
CA ASP A 73 1.37 0.94 -0.70
C ASP A 73 2.69 0.91 -1.52
N PRO A 74 2.74 0.25 -2.68
CA PRO A 74 1.66 -0.46 -3.40
C PRO A 74 1.47 -1.95 -3.08
N LEU A 75 2.40 -2.58 -2.35
CA LEU A 75 2.46 -4.02 -2.06
C LEU A 75 2.64 -4.87 -3.33
N GLU A 76 3.58 -4.47 -4.20
CA GLU A 76 3.79 -5.07 -5.52
C GLU A 76 4.17 -6.55 -5.47
N ILE A 77 3.52 -7.35 -6.32
CA ILE A 77 3.85 -8.76 -6.54
C ILE A 77 4.98 -8.90 -7.58
N PRO A 78 5.63 -10.08 -7.69
CA PRO A 78 6.58 -10.34 -8.77
C PRO A 78 5.97 -10.11 -10.17
N PRO A 79 6.76 -9.60 -11.15
CA PRO A 79 8.20 -9.36 -11.08
C PRO A 79 8.62 -7.98 -10.56
N MET A 80 7.69 -7.03 -10.40
CA MET A 80 8.02 -5.66 -9.99
C MET A 80 8.37 -5.56 -8.51
N GLY A 81 7.74 -6.40 -7.68
CA GLY A 81 8.01 -6.49 -6.26
C GLY A 81 8.17 -7.91 -5.73
N ASN A 82 8.10 -8.03 -4.42
CA ASN A 82 8.27 -9.30 -3.71
C ASN A 82 7.25 -9.50 -2.58
N CYS A 83 6.14 -8.75 -2.61
CA CYS A 83 5.12 -8.81 -1.58
C CYS A 83 4.20 -10.02 -1.78
N ASN A 84 3.98 -10.78 -0.70
CA ASN A 84 2.84 -11.68 -0.57
C ASN A 84 1.82 -11.02 0.35
N LEU A 85 0.72 -10.53 -0.22
CA LEU A 85 -0.28 -9.74 0.49
C LEU A 85 -0.87 -10.49 1.71
N LYS A 86 -1.18 -11.77 1.55
CA LYS A 86 -1.74 -12.61 2.62
C LYS A 86 -0.78 -12.77 3.79
N GLU A 87 0.48 -13.09 3.49
CA GLU A 87 1.50 -13.24 4.53
C GLU A 87 1.79 -11.93 5.26
N ILE A 88 1.82 -10.82 4.52
CA ILE A 88 2.00 -9.47 5.09
C ILE A 88 0.82 -9.12 5.99
N LYS A 89 -0.42 -9.38 5.56
CA LYS A 89 -1.61 -9.18 6.39
C LYS A 89 -1.54 -9.98 7.67
N GLN A 90 -1.20 -11.26 7.60
CA GLN A 90 -1.07 -12.12 8.78
C GLN A 90 -0.02 -11.64 9.78
N LYS A 91 1.10 -11.07 9.31
CA LYS A 91 2.20 -10.62 10.16
C LYS A 91 2.01 -9.21 10.71
N PHE A 92 1.47 -8.30 9.91
CA PHE A 92 1.53 -6.86 10.16
C PHE A 92 0.18 -6.14 10.05
N GLY A 93 -0.87 -6.85 9.65
CA GLY A 93 -2.20 -6.29 9.36
C GLY A 93 -2.92 -5.63 10.54
N ASP A 94 -2.50 -5.91 11.77
CA ASP A 94 -3.01 -5.27 12.99
C ASP A 94 -2.21 -4.01 13.39
N LYS A 95 -1.05 -3.77 12.73
CA LYS A 95 -0.15 -2.64 13.02
C LYS A 95 -0.21 -1.56 11.96
N ILE A 96 -0.42 -1.95 10.70
CA ILE A 96 -0.40 -1.04 9.55
C ILE A 96 -1.52 -1.39 8.57
N VAL A 97 -2.10 -0.36 7.95
CA VAL A 97 -3.08 -0.50 6.89
C VAL A 97 -2.36 -0.81 5.57
N LEU A 98 -2.84 -1.86 4.90
CA LEU A 98 -2.32 -2.29 3.62
C LEU A 98 -3.15 -1.69 2.49
N LYS A 99 -2.52 -1.03 1.51
CA LYS A 99 -3.22 -0.48 0.34
C LYS A 99 -2.62 -1.06 -0.94
N GLY A 100 -3.45 -1.67 -1.77
CA GLY A 100 -3.00 -2.34 -2.99
C GLY A 100 -3.92 -3.50 -3.39
N ASN A 101 -3.45 -4.46 -4.20
CA ASN A 101 -2.18 -4.46 -4.93
C ASN A 101 -2.36 -4.95 -6.36
N LEU A 102 -3.49 -4.61 -6.99
CA LEU A 102 -3.84 -5.09 -8.32
C LEU A 102 -2.79 -4.66 -9.34
N TYR A 103 -2.16 -5.63 -10.01
CA TYR A 103 -1.03 -5.36 -10.88
C TYR A 103 -1.41 -4.36 -11.99
N THR A 104 -0.75 -3.20 -11.95
CA THR A 104 -1.08 -2.03 -12.77
C THR A 104 -1.05 -2.30 -14.27
N THR A 105 -0.08 -3.08 -14.76
CA THR A 105 0.03 -3.36 -16.20
C THR A 105 -0.81 -4.55 -16.60
N ASP A 106 -0.52 -5.73 -16.05
CA ASP A 106 -1.05 -6.97 -16.63
C ASP A 106 -2.51 -7.22 -16.28
N VAL A 107 -2.98 -6.69 -15.13
CA VAL A 107 -4.37 -6.81 -14.70
C VAL A 107 -5.14 -5.55 -15.09
N MET A 108 -4.69 -4.37 -14.64
CA MET A 108 -5.49 -3.15 -14.81
C MET A 108 -5.44 -2.62 -16.24
N LEU A 109 -4.25 -2.47 -16.85
CA LEU A 109 -4.10 -1.90 -18.20
C LEU A 109 -4.42 -2.90 -19.31
N ASN A 110 -3.86 -4.10 -19.24
CA ASN A 110 -3.87 -5.09 -20.33
C ASN A 110 -4.89 -6.22 -20.13
N GLY A 111 -5.44 -6.36 -18.92
CA GLY A 111 -6.37 -7.44 -18.59
C GLY A 111 -7.81 -7.17 -19.05
N THR A 112 -8.66 -8.17 -18.89
CA THR A 112 -10.11 -8.05 -19.08
C THR A 112 -10.81 -7.64 -17.78
N PRO A 113 -12.04 -7.11 -17.84
CA PRO A 113 -12.83 -6.82 -16.66
C PRO A 113 -12.94 -8.02 -15.71
N GLU A 114 -13.09 -9.24 -16.24
CA GLU A 114 -13.17 -10.48 -15.46
C GLU A 114 -11.87 -10.73 -14.69
N GLN A 115 -10.70 -10.57 -15.33
CA GLN A 115 -9.40 -10.71 -14.66
C GLN A 115 -9.23 -9.66 -13.55
N VAL A 116 -9.72 -8.44 -13.74
CA VAL A 116 -9.73 -7.41 -12.69
C VAL A 116 -10.63 -7.80 -11.52
N ARG A 117 -11.83 -8.32 -11.78
CA ARG A 117 -12.75 -8.79 -10.71
C ARG A 117 -12.11 -9.92 -9.91
N ASP A 118 -11.48 -10.88 -10.59
CA ASP A 118 -10.86 -12.03 -9.93
C ASP A 118 -9.65 -11.60 -9.09
N ALA A 119 -8.81 -10.69 -9.60
CA ALA A 119 -7.70 -10.12 -8.84
C ALA A 119 -8.18 -9.30 -7.63
N ALA A 120 -9.25 -8.50 -7.78
CA ALA A 120 -9.87 -7.75 -6.69
C ALA A 120 -10.42 -8.66 -5.60
N LYS A 121 -11.16 -9.71 -5.96
CA LYS A 121 -11.67 -10.71 -4.99
C LYS A 121 -10.53 -11.37 -4.24
N ARG A 122 -9.48 -11.81 -4.94
CA ARG A 122 -8.32 -12.41 -4.31
C ARG A 122 -7.63 -11.47 -3.31
N ALA A 123 -7.43 -10.21 -3.67
CA ALA A 123 -6.83 -9.24 -2.76
C ALA A 123 -7.71 -8.99 -1.53
N ILE A 124 -9.03 -8.94 -1.70
CA ILE A 124 -10.00 -8.86 -0.60
C ILE A 124 -9.91 -10.11 0.31
N ASP A 125 -9.93 -11.31 -0.27
CA ASP A 125 -9.81 -12.57 0.49
C ASP A 125 -8.48 -12.66 1.25
N ASP A 126 -7.40 -12.13 0.68
CA ASP A 126 -6.06 -12.19 1.27
C ASP A 126 -5.84 -11.16 2.39
N ALA A 127 -6.52 -10.00 2.37
CA ALA A 127 -6.19 -8.88 3.26
C ALA A 127 -7.35 -8.19 3.98
N ALA A 128 -8.61 -8.40 3.60
CA ALA A 128 -9.71 -7.60 4.14
C ALA A 128 -10.20 -8.06 5.52
N GLU A 129 -10.00 -9.32 5.89
CA GLU A 129 -10.42 -9.85 7.18
C GLU A 129 -9.83 -9.02 8.34
N GLY A 130 -10.68 -8.61 9.28
CA GLY A 130 -10.29 -7.76 10.41
C GLY A 130 -10.11 -6.27 10.07
N GLY A 131 -10.41 -5.84 8.84
CA GLY A 131 -10.24 -4.46 8.39
C GLY A 131 -8.78 -4.11 8.07
N GLY A 132 -8.43 -2.82 7.99
CA GLY A 132 -7.04 -2.41 7.74
C GLY A 132 -6.53 -2.73 6.33
N PHE A 133 -7.42 -2.88 5.35
CA PHE A 133 -7.07 -3.05 3.94
C PHE A 133 -7.85 -2.09 3.05
N ILE A 134 -7.15 -1.48 2.10
CA ILE A 134 -7.70 -0.59 1.09
C ILE A 134 -7.38 -1.19 -0.29
N LEU A 135 -8.41 -1.70 -0.97
CA LEU A 135 -8.26 -2.18 -2.33
C LEU A 135 -7.82 -1.04 -3.26
N SER A 136 -6.69 -1.22 -3.93
CA SER A 136 -6.10 -0.25 -4.84
C SER A 136 -5.33 -0.96 -5.95
N THR A 137 -4.95 -0.22 -6.98
CA THR A 137 -3.92 -0.62 -7.93
C THR A 137 -2.57 -0.74 -7.22
N GLY A 138 -1.69 -1.58 -7.78
CA GLY A 138 -0.31 -1.84 -7.32
C GLY A 138 0.70 -0.80 -7.77
N ASP A 139 0.24 0.37 -8.25
CA ASP A 139 0.94 1.64 -8.39
C ASP A 139 -0.12 2.66 -8.86
N GLN A 140 0.26 3.76 -9.51
CA GLN A 140 -0.62 4.68 -10.20
C GLN A 140 -1.42 3.95 -11.29
N CYS A 141 -2.68 4.34 -11.45
CA CYS A 141 -3.48 3.89 -12.58
C CYS A 141 -2.90 4.46 -13.87
N GLY A 142 -2.59 3.59 -14.85
CA GLY A 142 -2.13 4.01 -16.16
C GLY A 142 -3.15 4.91 -16.86
N ARG A 143 -2.68 5.94 -17.57
CA ARG A 143 -3.56 6.86 -18.33
C ARG A 143 -4.52 6.13 -19.27
N ASP A 144 -4.01 5.06 -19.88
CA ASP A 144 -4.71 4.31 -20.92
C ASP A 144 -5.45 3.07 -20.36
N THR A 145 -5.58 2.96 -19.03
CA THR A 145 -6.36 1.88 -18.38
C THR A 145 -7.82 1.93 -18.85
N PRO A 146 -8.37 0.82 -19.39
CA PRO A 146 -9.76 0.77 -19.85
C PRO A 146 -10.73 1.14 -18.73
N LYS A 147 -11.78 1.90 -19.08
CA LYS A 147 -12.80 2.34 -18.11
C LYS A 147 -13.52 1.15 -17.50
N GLU A 148 -13.76 0.12 -18.31
CA GLU A 148 -14.41 -1.13 -17.93
C GLU A 148 -13.63 -1.84 -16.82
N ASN A 149 -12.29 -1.79 -16.87
CA ASN A 149 -11.41 -2.35 -15.85
C ASN A 149 -11.50 -1.54 -14.54
N LEU A 150 -11.55 -0.20 -14.62
CA LEU A 150 -11.76 0.64 -13.43
C LEU A 150 -13.11 0.34 -12.76
N PHE A 151 -14.18 0.28 -13.54
CA PHE A 151 -15.51 -0.03 -13.01
C PHE A 151 -15.58 -1.45 -12.45
N ALA A 152 -14.93 -2.43 -13.09
CA ALA A 152 -14.87 -3.80 -12.58
C ALA A 152 -14.23 -3.87 -11.18
N MET A 153 -13.14 -3.14 -10.94
CA MET A 153 -12.52 -3.06 -9.61
C MET A 153 -13.47 -2.41 -8.59
N ILE A 154 -14.04 -1.25 -8.93
CA ILE A 154 -14.95 -0.48 -8.05
C ILE A 154 -16.20 -1.29 -7.71
N GLU A 155 -16.83 -1.93 -8.69
CA GLU A 155 -18.02 -2.77 -8.51
C GLU A 155 -17.70 -3.98 -7.63
N THR A 156 -16.55 -4.61 -7.84
CA THR A 156 -16.11 -5.74 -7.01
C THR A 156 -15.92 -5.32 -5.56
N ALA A 157 -15.26 -4.19 -5.31
CA ALA A 157 -15.12 -3.64 -3.95
C ALA A 157 -16.48 -3.40 -3.28
N ARG A 158 -17.47 -2.88 -4.03
CA ARG A 158 -18.82 -2.57 -3.51
C ARG A 158 -19.71 -3.79 -3.29
N THR A 159 -19.50 -4.87 -4.04
CA THR A 159 -20.40 -6.03 -4.04
C THR A 159 -19.82 -7.22 -3.29
N TYR A 160 -18.51 -7.43 -3.37
CA TYR A 160 -17.80 -8.54 -2.73
C TYR A 160 -17.06 -8.09 -1.46
N GLY A 161 -16.54 -6.86 -1.43
CA GLY A 161 -15.84 -6.30 -0.26
C GLY A 161 -16.75 -5.89 0.91
N LYS A 162 -17.99 -6.39 0.95
CA LYS A 162 -18.92 -6.19 2.07
C LYS A 162 -18.88 -7.43 2.95
N TYR A 163 -18.36 -7.27 4.16
CA TYR A 163 -18.27 -8.29 5.19
C TYR A 163 -18.69 -7.70 6.54
#